data_AF-A0A820QFG4-F1
#
_entry.id   AF-A0A820QFG4-F1
#
_cell.length_a   1.000
_cell.length_b   1.000
_cell.length_c   1.000
_cell.angle_alpha   90.00
_cell.angle_beta   90.00
_cell.angle_gamma   90.00
#
_symmetry.space_group_name_H-M   'P 1'
#
loop_
_entity.id
_entity.type
_entity.pdbx_description
1 polymer ?
#
loop_
_entity_poly.entity_id
_entity_poly.type
_entity_poly.pdbx_seq_one_letter_code
_entity_poly.pdbx_strand_id
1 'polypeptide(L)'
;KNGSGDIVNFIDKLPKKVKTKCNVEYYEDCDSIPVPGDVDKDKKNVFIFYDIMTNSNQNKAEDYYTRGRHNNTSSIYISQNYHKLPRQTMRSNANILI
;
A
#
# COMPACT_ATOMS: atom_id res chain seq x y z
N LYS A 1 -0.41 22.52 -9.25
CA LYS A 1 0.62 22.75 -8.20
C LYS A 1 1.28 21.41 -7.95
N ASN A 2 2.47 21.18 -8.51
CA ASN A 2 3.23 19.96 -8.26
C ASN A 2 3.82 20.07 -6.86
N GLY A 3 3.39 19.20 -5.94
CA GLY A 3 3.96 19.13 -4.60
C GLY A 3 5.09 18.11 -4.60
N SER A 4 6.32 18.56 -4.36
CA SER A 4 7.42 17.69 -3.95
C SER A 4 7.46 17.64 -2.43
N GLY A 5 6.81 16.64 -1.85
CA GLY A 5 7.04 16.26 -0.46
C GLY A 5 8.17 15.24 -0.43
N ASP A 6 9.36 15.65 0.01
CA ASP A 6 10.43 14.70 0.29
C ASP A 6 10.10 13.98 1.60
N ILE A 7 9.76 12.69 1.52
CA ILE A 7 9.40 11.90 2.70
C ILE A 7 10.56 11.82 3.69
N VAL A 8 11.80 11.92 3.23
CA VAL A 8 12.99 11.90 4.08
C VAL A 8 12.96 13.12 4.98
N ASN A 9 12.67 14.29 4.41
CA ASN A 9 12.48 15.53 5.17
C ASN A 9 11.29 15.48 6.13
N PHE A 10 10.26 14.68 5.85
CA PHE A 10 9.15 14.46 6.79
C PHE A 10 9.56 13.54 7.94
N ILE A 11 10.23 12.43 7.63
CA ILE A 11 10.75 11.46 8.62
C ILE A 11 11.72 12.14 9.57
N ASP A 12 12.59 13.02 9.06
CA ASP A 12 13.56 13.76 9.87
C ASP A 12 12.92 14.77 10.83
N LYS A 13 11.71 15.23 10.52
CA LYS A 13 10.91 16.12 11.39
C LYS A 13 10.16 15.37 12.48
N LEU A 14 10.14 14.03 12.48
CA LEU A 14 9.46 13.26 13.52
C LEU A 14 10.20 13.37 14.87
N PRO A 15 9.46 13.56 15.98
CA PRO A 15 10.07 13.72 17.30
C PRO A 15 10.89 12.47 17.71
N LYS A 16 12.09 12.69 18.25
CA LYS A 16 13.08 11.64 18.56
C LYS A 16 12.55 10.46 19.43
N LYS A 17 11.55 10.70 20.28
CA LYS A 17 10.91 9.67 21.13
C LYS A 17 10.01 8.69 20.35
N VAL A 18 9.65 9.01 19.11
CA VAL A 18 8.79 8.22 18.21
C VAL A 18 9.60 7.64 17.04
N LYS A 19 10.94 7.60 17.14
CA LYS A 19 11.79 6.94 16.14
C LYS A 19 11.71 5.42 16.27
N THR A 20 10.52 4.87 16.05
CA THR A 20 10.38 3.49 15.59
C THR A 20 11.04 3.44 14.23
N LYS A 21 11.89 2.44 13.97
CA LYS A 21 12.55 2.27 12.69
C LYS A 21 11.47 2.00 11.62
N CYS A 22 11.12 3.03 10.86
CA CYS A 22 10.19 2.95 9.74
C CYS A 22 11.02 2.75 8.48
N ASN A 23 10.86 1.60 7.84
CA ASN A 23 11.44 1.36 6.53
C ASN A 23 10.38 1.75 5.49
N VAL A 24 10.81 2.51 4.48
CA VAL A 24 9.94 2.92 3.38
C VAL A 24 10.58 2.43 2.09
N GLU A 25 9.77 1.76 1.27
CA GLU A 25 10.16 1.23 -0.03
C GLU A 25 9.18 1.72 -1.09
N TYR A 26 9.68 1.95 -2.30
CA TYR A 26 8.92 2.46 -3.42
C TYR A 26 9.06 1.51 -4.60
N TYR A 27 7.94 1.27 -5.27
CA TYR A 27 7.84 0.38 -6.42
C TYR A 27 7.13 1.14 -7.53
N GLU A 28 7.85 1.45 -8.62
CA GLU A 28 7.25 2.09 -9.80
C GLU A 28 6.55 1.06 -10.69
N ASP A 29 7.09 -0.16 -10.73
CA ASP A 29 6.53 -1.28 -11.47
C ASP A 29 5.76 -2.22 -10.54
N CYS A 30 4.58 -2.66 -11.00
CA CYS A 30 3.71 -3.57 -10.26
C CYS A 30 4.36 -4.95 -10.07
N ASP A 31 5.16 -5.40 -11.04
CA ASP A 31 5.80 -6.71 -10.96
C ASP A 31 6.92 -6.75 -9.91
N SER A 32 7.51 -5.59 -9.61
CA SER A 32 8.51 -5.43 -8.55
C SER A 32 7.92 -5.48 -7.13
N ILE A 33 6.59 -5.34 -6.98
CA ILE A 33 5.94 -5.40 -5.67
C ILE A 33 6.03 -6.86 -5.15
N PRO A 34 6.56 -7.08 -3.93
CA PRO A 34 6.63 -8.42 -3.35
C PRO A 34 5.22 -9.02 -3.21
N VAL A 35 5.09 -10.34 -3.30
CA VAL A 35 3.80 -10.97 -3.02
C VAL A 35 3.54 -10.99 -1.50
N PRO A 36 2.27 -11.01 -1.05
CA PRO A 36 1.97 -10.94 0.38
C PRO A 36 2.72 -11.98 1.23
N GLY A 37 2.96 -13.17 0.68
CA GLY A 37 3.67 -14.28 1.35
C GLY A 37 5.12 -13.98 1.72
N ASP A 38 5.78 -13.09 0.99
CA ASP A 38 7.20 -12.77 1.16
C ASP A 38 7.42 -11.61 2.15
N VAL A 39 6.33 -10.94 2.54
CA VAL A 39 6.38 -9.82 3.48
C VAL A 39 6.60 -10.35 4.90
N ASP A 40 7.52 -9.73 5.61
CA ASP A 40 7.85 -10.05 7.01
C ASP A 40 6.64 -9.84 7.93
N LYS A 41 5.95 -10.93 8.25
CA LYS A 41 4.75 -10.95 9.10
C LYS A 41 4.99 -10.48 10.55
N ASP A 42 6.24 -10.52 11.02
CA ASP A 42 6.58 -10.11 12.38
C ASP A 42 6.63 -8.58 12.52
N LYS A 43 6.63 -7.87 11.38
CA LYS A 43 6.50 -6.40 11.30
C LYS A 43 5.06 -5.99 11.02
N LYS A 44 4.74 -4.73 11.36
CA LYS A 44 3.50 -4.06 10.93
C LYS A 44 3.75 -3.46 9.56
N ASN A 45 3.19 -4.07 8.53
CA ASN A 45 3.40 -3.65 7.14
C ASN A 45 2.19 -2.85 6.65
N VAL A 46 2.46 -1.80 5.88
CA VAL A 46 1.42 -0.98 5.23
C VAL A 46 1.79 -0.83 3.77
N PHE A 47 0.92 -1.30 2.88
CA PHE A 47 1.04 -1.13 1.44
C PHE A 47 0.06 -0.06 0.95
N ILE A 48 0.57 0.90 0.19
CA ILE A 48 -0.22 1.99 -0.37
C ILE A 48 -0.12 1.89 -1.89
N PHE A 49 -1.23 1.55 -2.54
CA PHE A 49 -1.35 1.49 -3.99
C PHE A 49 -1.89 2.81 -4.50
N TYR A 50 -1.04 3.60 -5.15
CA TYR A 50 -1.40 4.89 -5.72
C TYR A 50 -1.48 4.80 -7.24
N ASP A 51 -2.67 5.09 -7.79
CA ASP A 51 -2.91 5.24 -9.24
C ASP A 51 -2.46 4.06 -10.15
N ILE A 52 -2.34 2.85 -9.59
CA ILE A 52 -1.97 1.66 -10.38
C ILE A 52 -3.09 1.18 -11.31
N MET A 53 -4.27 1.85 -11.32
CA MET A 53 -5.37 1.49 -12.21
C MET A 53 -5.03 1.68 -13.70
N THR A 54 -4.05 2.54 -14.01
CA THR A 54 -3.56 2.75 -15.37
C THR A 54 -2.65 1.62 -15.86
N ASN A 55 -2.06 0.85 -14.93
CA ASN A 55 -1.28 -0.33 -15.26
C ASN A 55 -2.19 -1.55 -15.49
N SER A 56 -1.79 -2.41 -16.42
CA SER A 56 -2.54 -3.60 -16.82
C SER A 56 -2.60 -4.68 -15.74
N ASN A 57 -1.73 -4.64 -14.73
CA ASN A 57 -1.58 -5.70 -13.73
C ASN A 57 -2.04 -5.25 -12.32
N GLN A 58 -3.35 -5.16 -12.09
CA GLN A 58 -3.93 -4.85 -10.77
C GLN A 58 -3.91 -6.04 -9.79
N ASN A 59 -3.52 -7.23 -10.26
CA ASN A 59 -3.57 -8.48 -9.49
C ASN A 59 -2.82 -8.39 -8.16
N LYS A 60 -1.73 -7.62 -8.09
CA LYS A 60 -0.97 -7.42 -6.86
C LYS A 60 -1.81 -6.76 -5.78
N ALA A 61 -2.55 -5.70 -6.10
CA ALA A 61 -3.41 -5.06 -5.10
C ALA A 61 -4.53 -5.99 -4.65
N GLU A 62 -5.12 -6.77 -5.57
CA GLU A 62 -6.12 -7.79 -5.22
C GLU A 62 -5.56 -8.85 -4.26
N ASP A 63 -4.34 -9.31 -4.52
CA ASP A 63 -3.63 -10.26 -3.66
C ASP A 63 -3.44 -9.72 -2.24
N TYR A 64 -3.10 -8.45 -2.11
CA TYR A 64 -2.94 -7.81 -0.80
C TYR A 64 -4.27 -7.64 -0.06
N TYR A 65 -5.36 -7.31 -0.75
CA TYR A 65 -6.69 -7.20 -0.14
C TYR A 65 -7.28 -8.57 0.24
N THR A 66 -6.90 -9.64 -0.44
CA THR A 66 -7.40 -11.00 -0.15
C THR A 66 -6.52 -11.78 0.82
N ARG A 67 -5.20 -11.66 0.71
CA ARG A 67 -4.22 -12.50 1.44
C ARG A 67 -3.32 -11.71 2.39
N GLY A 68 -3.13 -10.41 2.17
CA GLY A 68 -2.23 -9.57 2.97
C GLY A 68 -2.58 -9.53 4.46
N ARG A 69 -3.86 -9.55 4.81
CA ARG A 69 -4.33 -9.52 6.21
C ARG A 69 -3.78 -10.67 7.05
N HIS A 70 -3.57 -11.84 6.45
CA HIS A 70 -3.00 -12.99 7.15
C HIS A 70 -1.52 -12.79 7.54
N ASN A 71 -0.84 -11.86 6.87
CA ASN A 71 0.58 -11.56 7.06
C ASN A 71 0.80 -10.21 7.74
N ASN A 72 -0.08 -9.84 8.68
CA ASN A 72 0.02 -8.61 9.49
C ASN A 72 0.19 -7.33 8.64
N THR A 73 -0.40 -7.35 7.45
CA THR A 73 -0.28 -6.29 6.45
C THR A 73 -1.61 -5.57 6.27
N SER A 74 -1.56 -4.24 6.33
CA SER A 74 -2.66 -3.36 5.97
C SER A 74 -2.48 -2.83 4.56
N SER A 75 -3.56 -2.72 3.81
CA SER A 75 -3.53 -2.26 2.42
C SER A 75 -4.45 -1.07 2.23
N ILE A 76 -3.95 -0.04 1.56
CA ILE A 76 -4.66 1.18 1.23
C ILE A 76 -4.59 1.36 -0.28
N TYR A 77 -5.74 1.51 -0.92
CA TYR A 77 -5.84 1.77 -2.35
C TYR A 77 -6.41 3.14 -2.59
N ILE A 78 -5.68 3.97 -3.33
CA ILE A 78 -6.09 5.32 -3.70
C ILE A 78 -6.50 5.28 -5.18
N SER A 79 -7.81 5.24 -5.43
CA SER A 79 -8.39 5.16 -6.78
C SER A 79 -9.07 6.47 -7.16
N GLN A 80 -8.99 6.84 -8.44
CA GLN A 80 -9.80 7.93 -9.00
C GLN A 80 -11.26 7.54 -9.23
N ASN A 81 -11.57 6.25 -9.33
CA ASN A 81 -12.93 5.76 -9.58
C ASN A 81 -13.18 4.44 -8.87
N TYR A 82 -13.94 4.50 -7.78
CA TYR A 82 -14.33 3.35 -6.97
C TYR A 82 -15.08 2.27 -7.77
N HIS A 83 -15.90 2.65 -8.77
CA HIS A 83 -16.69 1.70 -9.55
C HIS A 83 -15.84 0.83 -10.49
N LYS A 84 -14.63 1.28 -10.82
CA LYS A 84 -13.68 0.52 -11.63
C LYS A 84 -12.89 -0.52 -10.83
N LEU A 85 -12.96 -0.48 -9.49
CA LEU A 85 -12.25 -1.44 -8.65
C LEU A 85 -12.94 -2.81 -8.66
N PRO A 86 -12.16 -3.91 -8.67
CA PRO A 86 -12.67 -5.27 -8.53
C PRO A 86 -13.59 -5.42 -7.32
N ARG A 87 -14.85 -5.81 -7.56
CA ARG A 87 -15.87 -5.86 -6.51
C ARG A 87 -15.57 -6.92 -5.47
N GLN A 88 -15.25 -8.13 -5.90
CA GLN A 88 -15.14 -9.30 -5.03
C GLN A 88 -13.84 -9.32 -4.23
N THR A 89 -12.74 -8.91 -4.85
CA THR A 89 -11.39 -9.03 -4.28
C THR A 89 -10.96 -7.79 -3.51
N MET A 90 -11.35 -6.59 -3.97
CA MET A 90 -10.97 -5.35 -3.29
C MET A 90 -12.13 -4.75 -2.50
N ARG A 91 -13.22 -4.39 -3.17
CA ARG A 91 -14.30 -3.60 -2.55
C ARG A 91 -14.98 -4.34 -1.40
N SER A 92 -15.23 -5.64 -1.54
CA SER A 92 -15.83 -6.47 -0.50
C SER A 92 -14.87 -6.80 0.65
N ASN A 93 -13.55 -6.71 0.43
CA ASN A 93 -12.53 -6.95 1.47
C ASN A 93 -12.03 -5.65 2.11
N ALA A 94 -12.51 -4.49 1.68
CA ALA A 94 -12.18 -3.21 2.28
C ALA A 94 -12.99 -3.00 3.56
N ASN A 95 -12.30 -2.86 4.69
CA ASN A 95 -12.95 -2.56 5.97
C ASN A 95 -13.43 -1.10 6.06
N ILE A 96 -12.80 -0.20 5.31
CA ILE A 96 -13.05 1.25 5.32
C ILE A 96 -13.06 1.75 3.88
N LEU A 97 -14.05 2.58 3.56
CA LEU A 97 -14.18 3.32 2.31
C LEU A 97 -14.41 4.79 2.67
N ILE A 98 -13.72 5.70 2.00
CA ILE A 98 -13.71 7.15 2.26
C ILE A 98 -14.11 7.88 0.98
#